data_AF-A0A382F4X8-F1
#
_entry.id   AF-A0A382F4X8-F1
#
_cell.length_a   1.000
_cell.length_b   1.000
_cell.length_c   1.000
_cell.angle_alpha   90.00
_cell.angle_beta   90.00
_cell.angle_gamma   90.00
#
_symmetry.space_group_name_H-M   'P 1'
#
loop_
_entity.id
_entity.type
_entity.pdbx_description
1 polymer ?
#
loop_
_entity_poly.entity_id
_entity_poly.type
_entity_poly.pdbx_seq_one_letter_code
_entity_poly.pdbx_strand_id
1 'polypeptide(L)' 'MRALLANPLELACLSEKDKAGLVRLLSDPDPGVFQSIRQTLINCGIESRPWLKAGLSSRDRLVRKHSWEILTQL' A
#
# COMPACT_ATOMS: atom_id res chain seq x y z
N MET A 1 -8.58 11.16 18.14
CA MET A 1 -7.45 10.20 18.14
C MET A 1 -6.93 10.10 16.72
N ARG A 2 -5.76 10.66 16.41
CA ARG A 2 -5.17 10.71 15.06
C ARG A 2 -3.83 9.99 15.11
N ALA A 3 -3.85 8.66 15.19
CA ALA A 3 -2.65 7.85 15.06
C ALA A 3 -2.33 7.69 13.56
N LEU A 4 -1.92 8.79 12.91
CA LEU A 4 -1.27 8.78 11.61
C LEU A 4 0.24 8.64 11.85
N LEU A 5 0.65 7.51 12.41
CA LEU A 5 2.05 7.18 12.60
C LEU A 5 2.27 5.74 12.14
N ALA A 6 2.07 5.53 10.85
CA ALA A 6 2.89 4.57 10.13
C ALA A 6 4.18 5.33 9.81
N ASN A 7 5.14 5.33 10.74
CA ASN A 7 6.47 5.82 10.43
C ASN A 7 6.99 4.99 9.23
N PRO A 8 7.42 5.59 8.11
CA PRO A 8 7.93 4.84 6.96
C PRO A 8 8.97 3.77 7.37
N LEU A 9 9.79 4.10 8.38
CA LEU A 9 10.80 3.22 8.96
C LEU A 9 10.20 1.98 9.65
N GLU A 10 9.03 2.09 10.28
CA GLU A 10 8.35 0.93 10.90
C GLU A 10 7.74 0.01 9.84
N LEU A 11 7.28 0.57 8.71
CA LEU A 11 6.79 -0.25 7.59
C LEU A 11 7.93 -0.94 6.83
N ALA A 12 9.10 -0.32 6.74
CA ALA A 12 10.27 -0.96 6.15
C ALA A 12 10.67 -2.24 6.89
N CYS A 13 10.49 -2.27 8.23
CA CYS A 13 10.74 -3.41 9.10
C CYS A 13 9.71 -4.55 9.00
N LEU A 14 8.59 -4.34 8.30
CA LEU A 14 7.58 -5.38 8.11
C LEU A 14 8.15 -6.58 7.34
N SER A 15 7.61 -7.76 7.63
CA SER A 15 7.92 -8.94 6.83
C SER A 15 7.38 -8.78 5.40
N GLU A 16 7.97 -9.48 4.44
CA GLU A 16 7.49 -9.47 3.04
C GLU A 16 6.03 -9.94 2.93
N LYS A 17 5.59 -10.82 3.84
CA LYS A 17 4.19 -11.27 3.93
C LYS A 17 3.26 -10.14 4.36
N ASP A 18 3.66 -9.33 5.35
CA ASP A 18 2.86 -8.22 5.83
C ASP A 18 2.80 -7.08 4.80
N LYS A 19 3.92 -6.80 4.13
CA LYS A 19 3.98 -5.86 2.99
C LYS A 19 3.05 -6.30 1.86
N ALA A 20 3.04 -7.58 1.51
CA ALA A 20 2.10 -8.12 0.53
C ALA A 20 0.64 -8.04 1.02
N GLY A 21 0.40 -8.22 2.32
CA GLY A 21 -0.90 -8.01 2.95
C GLY A 21 -1.40 -6.57 2.79
N LEU A 22 -0.55 -5.58 3.07
CA LEU A 22 -0.88 -4.17 2.88
C LEU A 22 -1.28 -3.86 1.44
N VAL A 23 -0.52 -4.35 0.46
CA VAL A 23 -0.85 -4.13 -0.97
C VAL A 23 -2.17 -4.81 -1.34
N ARG A 24 -2.52 -5.95 -0.74
CA ARG A 24 -3.81 -6.61 -0.96
C ARG A 24 -4.99 -5.81 -0.40
N LEU A 25 -4.80 -5.07 0.69
CA LEU A 25 -5.83 -4.19 1.25
C LEU A 25 -6.18 -3.00 0.33
N LEU A 26 -5.44 -2.78 -0.76
CA LEU A 26 -5.86 -1.83 -1.80
C LEU A 26 -7.14 -2.26 -2.54
N SER A 27 -7.57 -3.52 -2.43
CA SER A 27 -8.88 -3.97 -2.93
C SER A 27 -9.93 -4.17 -1.84
N ASP A 28 -9.65 -3.69 -0.62
CA ASP A 28 -10.61 -3.80 0.47
C ASP A 28 -11.91 -3.06 0.13
N PRO A 29 -13.09 -3.69 0.33
CA PRO A 29 -14.37 -3.05 0.04
C PRO A 29 -14.71 -1.89 0.98
N ASP A 30 -14.09 -1.82 2.16
CA ASP A 30 -14.25 -0.70 3.07
C ASP A 30 -13.42 0.51 2.57
N PRO A 31 -14.07 1.63 2.20
CA PRO A 31 -13.36 2.81 1.73
C PRO A 31 -12.43 3.41 2.79
N GLY A 32 -12.72 3.24 4.08
CA GLY A 32 -11.87 3.70 5.17
C GLY A 32 -10.54 2.94 5.23
N VAL A 33 -10.57 1.62 4.99
CA VAL A 33 -9.38 0.78 4.90
C VAL A 33 -8.57 1.17 3.66
N PHE A 34 -9.21 1.22 2.49
CA PHE A 34 -8.55 1.61 1.24
C PHE A 34 -7.81 2.95 1.37
N GLN A 35 -8.49 3.99 1.87
CA GLN A 35 -7.88 5.33 1.98
C GLN A 35 -6.73 5.35 2.98
N SER A 36 -6.85 4.64 4.11
CA SER A 36 -5.79 4.57 5.11
C SER A 36 -4.53 3.88 4.56
N ILE A 37 -4.70 2.78 3.84
CA ILE A 37 -3.61 2.04 3.21
C ILE A 37 -2.98 2.83 2.07
N ARG A 38 -3.80 3.44 1.21
CA ARG A 38 -3.33 4.32 0.14
C ARG A 38 -2.48 5.46 0.70
N GLN A 39 -2.97 6.16 1.72
CA GLN A 39 -2.23 7.27 2.32
C GLN A 39 -0.93 6.81 2.97
N THR A 40 -0.94 5.64 3.61
CA THR A 40 0.26 5.03 4.19
C THR A 40 1.31 4.76 3.13
N LEU A 41 0.94 4.12 2.02
CA LEU A 41 1.85 3.81 0.92
C LEU A 41 2.40 5.08 0.25
N ILE A 42 1.57 6.11 0.09
CA ILE A 42 2.01 7.43 -0.41
C ILE A 42 3.01 8.07 0.55
N ASN A 43 2.74 8.03 1.86
CA ASN A 43 3.63 8.61 2.88
C ASN A 43 4.98 7.87 2.96
N CYS A 44 5.01 6.57 2.72
CA CYS A 44 6.25 5.79 2.57
C CYS A 44 7.06 6.18 1.32
N GLY A 45 6.43 6.81 0.33
CA GLY A 45 7.11 7.29 -0.86
C GLY A 45 7.80 6.18 -1.64
N ILE A 46 9.06 6.44 -2.01
CA ILE A 46 9.91 5.55 -2.84
C ILE A 46 10.06 4.15 -2.21
N GLU A 47 10.05 4.04 -0.88
CA GLU A 47 10.23 2.77 -0.16
C GLU A 47 9.09 1.78 -0.44
N SER A 48 7.90 2.27 -0.76
CA SER A 48 6.74 1.43 -1.10
C SER A 48 6.75 0.89 -2.54
N ARG A 49 7.61 1.44 -3.42
CA ARG A 49 7.64 1.08 -4.84
C ARG A 49 7.83 -0.41 -5.11
N PRO A 50 8.73 -1.16 -4.43
CA PRO A 50 8.87 -2.59 -4.66
C PRO A 50 7.57 -3.36 -4.35
N TRP A 51 6.85 -2.95 -3.31
CA TRP A 51 5.61 -3.59 -2.88
C TRP A 51 4.49 -3.33 -3.89
N LEU A 52 4.37 -2.08 -4.34
CA LEU A 52 3.40 -1.68 -5.36
C LEU A 52 3.69 -2.34 -6.72
N LYS A 53 4.97 -2.49 -7.09
CA LYS A 53 5.36 -3.24 -8.30
C LYS A 53 4.91 -4.70 -8.22
N ALA A 54 5.03 -5.35 -7.06
CA ALA A 54 4.49 -6.69 -6.86
C ALA A 54 2.96 -6.73 -7.03
N GLY A 55 2.27 -5.66 -6.57
CA GLY A 55 0.83 -5.47 -6.76
C GLY A 55 0.37 -5.44 -8.23
N LEU A 56 1.22 -4.97 -9.16
CA LEU A 56 0.92 -4.97 -10.60
C LEU A 56 0.75 -6.38 -11.19
N SER A 57 1.37 -7.40 -10.57
CA SER A 57 1.24 -8.81 -10.95
C SER A 57 0.13 -9.55 -10.19
N SER A 58 -0.64 -8.85 -9.34
CA SER A 58 -1.74 -9.45 -8.59
C SER A 58 -2.83 -9.99 -9.52
N ARG A 59 -3.48 -11.10 -9.13
CA ARG A 59 -4.67 -11.59 -9.82
C ARG A 59 -5.88 -10.68 -9.61
N ASP A 60 -5.89 -9.91 -8.52
CA ASP A 60 -6.94 -8.95 -8.22
C ASP A 60 -6.82 -7.69 -9.09
N ARG A 61 -7.89 -7.38 -9.83
CA ARG A 61 -7.95 -6.22 -10.74
C ARG A 61 -7.83 -4.90 -10.00
N LEU A 62 -8.45 -4.77 -8.82
CA LEU A 62 -8.42 -3.54 -8.02
C LEU A 62 -7.02 -3.30 -7.46
N VAL A 63 -6.38 -4.35 -6.93
CA VAL A 63 -4.99 -4.25 -6.48
C VAL A 63 -4.08 -3.76 -7.61
N ARG A 64 -4.19 -4.32 -8.82
CA ARG A 64 -3.40 -3.88 -9.98
C ARG A 64 -3.65 -2.40 -10.32
N LYS A 65 -4.93 -2.02 -10.42
CA LYS A 65 -5.36 -0.64 -10.74
C LYS A 65 -4.79 0.35 -9.72
N HIS A 66 -5.06 0.12 -8.44
CA HIS A 66 -4.66 1.05 -7.38
C HIS A 66 -3.15 1.07 -7.16
N SER A 67 -2.45 -0.05 -7.33
CA SER A 67 -0.99 -0.07 -7.29
C SER A 67 -0.39 0.81 -8.38
N TRP A 68 -0.93 0.73 -9.60
CA TRP A 68 -0.50 1.58 -10.71
C TRP A 68 -0.81 3.06 -10.45
N GLU A 69 -2.02 3.38 -9.96
CA GLU A 69 -2.41 4.76 -9.62
C GLU A 69 -1.52 5.38 -8.55
N ILE A 70 -1.10 4.61 -7.55
CA ILE A 70 -0.18 5.11 -6.52
C ILE A 70 1.22 5.28 -7.12
N LEU A 71 1.72 4.33 -7.91
CA LEU A 71 3.04 4.44 -8.54
C LEU A 71 3.19 5.67 -9.44
N THR A 72 2.12 6.15 -10.08
CA THR A 72 2.15 7.37 -10.89
C THR A 72 2.10 8.66 -10.07
N GLN A 73 1.80 8.56 -8.77
CA GLN A 73 1.78 9.68 -7.82
C GLN A 73 3.08 9.79 -6.99
N LEU A 74 3.96 8.78 -7.08
CA LEU A 74 5.24 8.67 -6.36
C LEU A 74 6.44 9.04 -7.22
#